data_AF-A0A420CVU8-F1
#
_entry.id   AF-A0A420CVU8-F1
#
_cell.length_a   1.000
_cell.length_b   1.000
_cell.length_c   1.000
_cell.angle_alpha   90.00
_cell.angle_beta   90.00
_cell.angle_gamma   90.00
#
_symmetry.space_group_name_H-M   'P 1'
#
loop_
_entity.id
_entity.type
_entity.pdbx_description
1 polymer ?
#
loop_
_entity_poly.entity_id
_entity_poly.type
_entity_poly.pdbx_seq_one_letter_code
_entity_poly.pdbx_strand_id
1 'polypeptide(L)'
;MMTRKEFLSLGSLGITSLLIPNFLFSKEKFKHFPPDVNVLLKSASDLRKQKQYNQAKQVYAHIISQFPNEIRAYDGMRKTLLSQKNKEWEVILMFRAALVLKPENIDLKKRLYREYMNAALGNKKIKKLIAFDGNLLTEVKEKYEGLTNINTRGKKNDKQYSKICKMVECNADSENPHRNKALKTYKKENCKKFKDRFALLTSSEVDTKLDTLLAKPSSKDRNQHIRELYSSSCKKHRKEKNNSEALNKAISYYNTVDKNDPLFLKYIRDLSKLQHKYDTLITIETQNHTLKKTFWSALALLDVHIKKTEYQHIALPTLVTSLFSFLETETDTPEKKFEFITRKIKVDILNNQLNSAKDKILKQCRNMYGISNTHTIDRMNMLIAHYYVKGGDIEGKNRILSIVVNPQSFIESSDSLIQSLALINQNRNFAKIIHTQNLQRLISKL
;
A
#
# COMPACT_ATOMS: atom_id res chain seq x y z
N MET A 1 20.50 -27.21 67.74
CA MET A 1 21.12 -26.06 67.07
C MET A 1 21.03 -26.32 65.58
N MET A 2 20.09 -25.68 64.88
CA MET A 2 19.83 -25.97 63.45
C MET A 2 21.03 -25.56 62.61
N THR A 3 21.46 -26.43 61.69
CA THR A 3 22.58 -26.11 60.81
C THR A 3 22.13 -25.18 59.68
N ARG A 4 23.06 -24.35 59.18
CA ARG A 4 22.80 -23.40 58.08
C ARG A 4 22.23 -24.08 56.82
N LYS A 5 22.54 -25.37 56.60
CA LYS A 5 21.97 -26.18 55.50
C LYS A 5 20.51 -26.55 55.73
N GLU A 6 20.12 -26.90 56.95
CA GLU A 6 18.72 -27.19 57.31
C GLU A 6 17.87 -25.93 57.29
N PHE A 7 18.44 -24.77 57.65
CA PHE A 7 17.75 -23.48 57.53
C PHE A 7 17.47 -23.09 56.07
N LEU A 8 18.42 -23.37 55.17
CA LEU A 8 18.26 -23.13 53.73
C LEU A 8 17.31 -24.12 53.06
N SER A 9 17.24 -25.39 53.52
CA SER A 9 16.28 -26.36 52.99
C SER A 9 14.85 -26.05 53.46
N LEU A 10 14.65 -25.65 54.72
CA LEU A 10 13.35 -25.20 55.24
C LEU A 10 12.90 -23.88 54.61
N GLY A 11 13.83 -22.97 54.29
CA GLY A 11 13.56 -21.75 53.52
C GLY A 11 13.18 -22.02 52.05
N SER A 12 13.63 -23.13 51.46
CA SER A 12 13.34 -23.47 50.06
C SER A 12 11.91 -23.93 49.80
N LEU A 13 11.21 -24.44 50.82
CA LEU A 13 9.77 -24.77 50.75
C LEU A 13 8.87 -23.53 50.77
N GLY A 14 9.36 -22.39 51.26
CA GLY A 14 8.68 -21.09 51.18
C GLY A 14 8.83 -20.37 49.83
N ILE A 15 9.80 -20.77 48.99
CA ILE A 15 10.08 -20.12 47.70
C ILE A 15 9.16 -20.65 46.58
N THR A 16 8.62 -21.86 46.72
CA THR A 16 7.67 -22.42 45.75
C THR A 16 6.35 -21.64 45.70
N SER A 17 5.94 -20.97 46.79
CA SER A 17 4.76 -20.10 46.81
C SER A 17 5.00 -18.73 46.17
N LEU A 18 6.26 -18.26 46.10
CA LEU A 18 6.65 -16.97 45.51
C LEU A 18 6.85 -17.02 43.98
N LEU A 19 6.95 -18.22 43.40
CA LEU A 19 7.10 -18.40 41.94
C LEU A 19 5.76 -18.45 41.20
N ILE A 20 4.64 -18.41 41.92
CA ILE A 20 3.31 -18.28 41.35
C ILE A 20 2.96 -16.79 41.36
N PRO A 21 2.70 -16.16 40.20
CA PRO A 21 2.28 -14.77 40.21
C PRO A 21 0.98 -14.61 41.00
N ASN A 22 1.00 -13.82 42.10
CA ASN A 22 -0.13 -13.58 42.99
C ASN A 22 -1.42 -13.09 42.28
N PHE A 23 -1.33 -12.60 41.04
CA PHE A 23 -2.49 -12.18 40.25
C PHE A 23 -3.33 -13.35 39.69
N LEU A 24 -2.83 -14.58 39.69
CA LEU A 24 -3.66 -15.74 39.31
C LEU A 24 -4.64 -16.14 40.42
N PHE A 25 -4.42 -15.69 41.66
CA PHE A 25 -5.12 -16.20 42.85
C PHE A 25 -5.63 -15.14 43.83
N SER A 26 -5.58 -13.84 43.49
CA SER A 26 -6.28 -12.84 44.29
C SER A 26 -7.79 -13.10 44.23
N LYS A 27 -8.39 -13.59 45.33
CA LYS A 27 -9.83 -13.66 45.53
C LYS A 27 -10.40 -12.24 45.63
N GLU A 28 -10.55 -11.55 44.51
CA GLU A 28 -11.35 -10.32 44.44
C GLU A 28 -12.80 -10.67 44.08
N LYS A 29 -13.75 -9.96 44.71
CA LYS A 29 -15.19 -10.18 44.60
C LYS A 29 -15.63 -10.09 43.14
N PHE A 30 -15.89 -11.24 42.53
CA PHE A 30 -16.31 -11.37 41.14
C PHE A 30 -17.74 -10.83 40.97
N LYS A 31 -17.95 -9.90 40.03
CA LYS A 31 -19.27 -9.64 39.46
C LYS A 31 -19.74 -10.91 38.74
N HIS A 32 -21.03 -11.26 38.81
CA HIS A 32 -21.60 -12.45 38.17
C HIS A 32 -21.10 -12.62 36.72
N PHE A 33 -20.26 -13.62 36.50
CA PHE A 33 -19.77 -13.99 35.18
C PHE A 33 -20.77 -14.95 34.52
N PRO A 34 -21.15 -14.74 33.25
CA PRO A 34 -21.95 -15.71 32.52
C PRO A 34 -21.20 -17.05 32.43
N PRO A 35 -21.90 -18.20 32.49
CA PRO A 35 -21.26 -19.52 32.56
C PRO A 35 -20.60 -19.95 31.23
N ASP A 36 -20.93 -19.31 30.10
CA ASP A 36 -20.37 -19.68 28.79
C ASP A 36 -18.99 -19.02 28.51
N VAL A 37 -17.97 -19.87 28.38
CA VAL A 37 -16.59 -19.52 28.03
C VAL A 37 -16.50 -18.68 26.75
N ASN A 38 -17.32 -18.96 25.73
CA ASN A 38 -17.26 -18.22 24.48
C ASN A 38 -17.74 -16.78 24.64
N VAL A 39 -18.78 -16.57 25.47
CA VAL A 39 -19.28 -15.23 25.82
C VAL A 39 -18.23 -14.48 26.63
N LEU A 40 -17.59 -15.13 27.60
CA LEU A 40 -16.51 -14.55 28.39
C LEU A 40 -15.29 -14.16 27.54
N LEU A 41 -14.85 -15.04 26.63
CA LEU A 41 -13.75 -14.76 25.71
C LEU A 41 -14.06 -13.58 24.77
N LYS A 42 -15.30 -13.49 24.29
CA LYS A 42 -15.76 -12.37 23.44
C LYS A 42 -15.75 -11.06 24.23
N SER A 43 -16.37 -11.06 25.42
CA SER A 43 -16.38 -9.91 26.34
C SER A 43 -14.96 -9.41 26.65
N ALA A 44 -14.06 -10.31 27.07
CA ALA A 44 -12.67 -9.97 27.34
C ALA A 44 -11.93 -9.40 26.12
N SER A 45 -12.21 -9.96 24.93
CA SER A 45 -11.64 -9.47 23.66
C SER A 45 -12.12 -8.06 23.31
N ASP A 46 -13.39 -7.77 23.55
CA ASP A 46 -14.00 -6.47 23.27
C ASP A 46 -13.53 -5.40 24.26
N LEU A 47 -13.44 -5.72 25.56
CA LEU A 47 -12.78 -4.86 26.58
C LEU A 47 -11.34 -4.50 26.17
N ARG A 48 -10.58 -5.48 25.68
CA ARG A 48 -9.20 -5.25 25.18
C ARG A 48 -9.19 -4.34 23.95
N LYS A 49 -10.12 -4.49 23.00
CA LYS A 49 -10.22 -3.60 21.83
C LYS A 49 -10.60 -2.17 22.23
N GLN A 50 -11.38 -2.02 23.29
CA GLN A 50 -11.71 -0.74 23.91
C GLN A 50 -10.59 -0.17 24.80
N LYS A 51 -9.41 -0.81 24.81
CA LYS A 51 -8.22 -0.44 25.62
C LYS A 51 -8.44 -0.52 27.14
N GLN A 52 -9.48 -1.21 27.59
CA GLN A 52 -9.75 -1.49 29.01
C GLN A 52 -8.95 -2.73 29.47
N TYR A 53 -7.62 -2.60 29.48
CA TYR A 53 -6.72 -3.74 29.66
C TYR A 53 -6.82 -4.42 31.03
N ASN A 54 -7.05 -3.65 32.10
CA ASN A 54 -7.16 -4.22 33.45
C ASN A 54 -8.41 -5.08 33.62
N GLN A 55 -9.55 -4.62 33.08
CA GLN A 55 -10.80 -5.37 33.08
C GLN A 55 -10.67 -6.62 32.21
N ALA A 56 -10.10 -6.50 31.00
CA ALA A 56 -9.83 -7.66 30.14
C ALA A 56 -8.92 -8.69 30.84
N LYS A 57 -7.88 -8.24 31.57
CA LYS A 57 -7.00 -9.09 32.38
C LYS A 57 -7.79 -9.87 33.44
N GLN A 58 -8.69 -9.21 34.17
CA GLN A 58 -9.54 -9.87 35.18
C GLN A 58 -10.42 -10.96 34.56
N VAL A 59 -11.08 -10.68 33.43
CA VAL A 59 -11.93 -11.68 32.75
C VAL A 59 -11.09 -12.85 32.24
N TYR A 60 -9.92 -12.60 31.62
CA TYR A 60 -9.05 -13.69 31.19
C TYR A 60 -8.49 -14.51 32.36
N ALA A 61 -8.14 -13.88 33.49
CA ALA A 61 -7.70 -14.59 34.69
C ALA A 61 -8.80 -15.49 35.25
N HIS A 62 -10.05 -14.99 35.27
CA HIS A 62 -11.21 -15.78 35.66
C HIS A 62 -11.38 -17.00 34.75
N ILE A 63 -11.35 -16.83 33.42
CA ILE A 63 -11.44 -17.95 32.47
C ILE A 63 -10.30 -18.96 32.69
N ILE A 64 -9.06 -18.50 32.89
CA ILE A 64 -7.90 -19.38 33.13
C ILE A 64 -8.07 -20.19 34.42
N SER A 65 -8.63 -19.57 35.48
CA SER A 65 -8.87 -20.26 36.75
C SER A 65 -9.94 -21.34 36.66
N GLN A 66 -11.01 -21.09 35.89
CA GLN A 66 -12.14 -22.02 35.75
C GLN A 66 -11.90 -23.07 34.65
N PHE A 67 -11.23 -22.67 33.56
CA PHE A 67 -10.98 -23.48 32.37
C PHE A 67 -9.48 -23.49 32.05
N PRO A 68 -8.65 -24.19 32.84
CA PRO A 68 -7.19 -24.13 32.73
C PRO A 68 -6.63 -24.67 31.40
N ASN A 69 -7.43 -25.43 30.64
CA ASN A 69 -7.07 -25.93 29.31
C ASN A 69 -7.49 -25.00 28.16
N GLU A 70 -8.20 -23.89 28.43
CA GLU A 70 -8.66 -22.97 27.40
C GLU A 70 -7.51 -22.07 26.90
N ILE A 71 -6.80 -22.55 25.88
CA ILE A 71 -5.64 -21.85 25.31
C ILE A 71 -5.98 -20.45 24.76
N ARG A 72 -7.23 -20.22 24.32
CA ARG A 72 -7.66 -18.90 23.81
C ARG A 72 -7.61 -17.84 24.91
N ALA A 73 -7.85 -18.22 26.16
CA ALA A 73 -7.78 -17.32 27.30
C ALA A 73 -6.34 -16.87 27.57
N TYR A 74 -5.37 -17.79 27.51
CA TYR A 74 -3.94 -17.45 27.63
C TYR A 74 -3.46 -16.58 26.46
N ASP A 75 -3.88 -16.88 25.23
CA ASP A 75 -3.54 -16.05 24.06
C ASP A 75 -4.15 -14.63 24.18
N GLY A 76 -5.35 -14.52 24.73
CA GLY A 76 -6.03 -13.26 25.05
C GLY A 76 -5.34 -12.47 26.16
N MET A 77 -4.99 -13.13 27.26
CA MET A 77 -4.22 -12.58 28.38
C MET A 77 -2.86 -12.08 27.90
N ARG A 78 -2.12 -12.89 27.14
CA ARG A 78 -0.85 -12.51 26.50
C ARG A 78 -1.00 -11.23 25.68
N LYS A 79 -1.99 -11.15 24.79
CA LYS A 79 -2.22 -9.93 23.99
C LYS A 79 -2.53 -8.71 24.86
N THR A 80 -3.27 -8.91 25.95
CA THR A 80 -3.63 -7.85 26.89
C THR A 80 -2.40 -7.32 27.61
N LEU A 81 -1.56 -8.20 28.16
CA LEU A 81 -0.30 -7.86 28.83
C LEU A 81 0.67 -7.14 27.87
N LEU A 82 0.86 -7.69 26.66
CA LEU A 82 1.74 -7.07 25.65
C LEU A 82 1.20 -5.74 25.08
N SER A 83 -0.06 -5.38 25.36
CA SER A 83 -0.55 -4.02 25.03
C SER A 83 -0.04 -2.97 26.02
N GLN A 84 0.49 -3.41 27.17
CA GLN A 84 1.13 -2.57 28.18
C GLN A 84 2.66 -2.67 28.03
N LYS A 85 3.40 -1.61 28.39
CA LYS A 85 4.86 -1.57 28.27
C LYS A 85 5.54 -2.50 29.30
N ASN A 86 6.63 -3.16 28.89
CA ASN A 86 7.52 -3.97 29.75
C ASN A 86 6.88 -5.16 30.47
N LYS A 87 5.81 -5.74 29.91
CA LYS A 87 5.06 -6.86 30.51
C LYS A 87 5.41 -8.24 29.92
N GLU A 88 6.44 -8.33 29.09
CA GLU A 88 6.75 -9.58 28.40
C GLU A 88 7.33 -10.65 29.35
N TRP A 89 7.95 -10.25 30.47
CA TRP A 89 8.35 -11.20 31.53
C TRP A 89 7.14 -11.81 32.25
N GLU A 90 6.10 -11.01 32.54
CA GLU A 90 4.86 -11.51 33.15
C GLU A 90 4.17 -12.56 32.26
N VAL A 91 4.25 -12.41 30.94
CA VAL A 91 3.75 -13.41 29.98
C VAL A 91 4.52 -14.73 30.12
N ILE A 92 5.85 -14.68 30.22
CA ILE A 92 6.68 -15.89 30.41
C ILE A 92 6.33 -16.57 31.74
N LEU A 93 6.24 -15.81 32.82
CA LEU A 93 5.87 -16.33 34.14
C LEU A 93 4.48 -16.97 34.13
N MET A 94 3.50 -16.36 33.46
CA MET A 94 2.16 -16.91 33.30
C MET A 94 2.20 -18.29 32.62
N PHE A 95 2.91 -18.42 31.51
CA PHE A 95 3.03 -19.72 30.82
C PHE A 95 3.82 -20.76 31.63
N ARG A 96 4.86 -20.34 32.36
CA ARG A 96 5.59 -21.22 33.28
C ARG A 96 4.68 -21.74 34.40
N ALA A 97 3.94 -20.86 35.05
CA ALA A 97 2.99 -21.23 36.11
C ALA A 97 1.92 -22.21 35.60
N ALA A 98 1.39 -21.98 34.40
CA ALA A 98 0.43 -22.90 33.77
C ALA A 98 1.04 -24.30 33.49
N LEU A 99 2.31 -24.35 33.08
CA LEU A 99 3.03 -25.60 32.80
C LEU A 99 3.43 -26.36 34.07
N VAL A 100 3.62 -25.69 35.21
CA VAL A 100 3.80 -26.38 36.51
C VAL A 100 2.54 -27.18 36.85
N LEU A 101 1.35 -26.61 36.61
CA LEU A 101 0.08 -27.29 36.86
C LEU A 101 -0.23 -28.37 35.82
N LYS A 102 0.20 -28.17 34.57
CA LYS A 102 -0.08 -29.04 33.43
C LYS A 102 1.16 -29.27 32.57
N PRO A 103 2.11 -30.11 33.03
CA PRO A 103 3.39 -30.30 32.35
C PRO A 103 3.27 -30.96 30.97
N GLU A 104 2.21 -31.73 30.70
CA GLU A 104 2.03 -32.40 29.40
C GLU A 104 1.32 -31.54 28.34
N ASN A 105 0.90 -30.31 28.65
CA ASN A 105 0.18 -29.48 27.70
C ASN A 105 1.13 -28.92 26.60
N ILE A 106 1.09 -29.58 25.43
CA ILE A 106 1.89 -29.23 24.26
C ILE A 106 1.63 -27.79 23.78
N ASP A 107 0.37 -27.35 23.83
CA ASP A 107 0.01 -26.01 23.36
C ASP A 107 0.63 -24.91 24.22
N LEU A 108 0.64 -25.09 25.54
CA LEU A 108 1.31 -24.18 26.48
C LEU A 108 2.83 -24.21 26.29
N LYS A 109 3.46 -25.39 26.13
CA LYS A 109 4.90 -25.52 25.81
C LYS A 109 5.27 -24.71 24.57
N LYS A 110 4.50 -24.85 23.49
CA LYS A 110 4.70 -24.08 22.24
C LYS A 110 4.64 -22.57 22.49
N ARG A 111 3.67 -22.10 23.27
CA ARG A 111 3.48 -20.66 23.52
C ARG A 111 4.63 -20.10 24.35
N LEU A 112 5.07 -20.84 25.37
CA LEU A 112 6.25 -20.50 26.14
C LEU A 112 7.50 -20.40 25.25
N TYR A 113 7.76 -21.40 24.42
CA TYR A 113 8.94 -21.42 23.55
C TYR A 113 8.90 -20.32 22.48
N ARG A 114 7.71 -19.91 22.04
CA ARG A 114 7.56 -18.73 21.18
C ARG A 114 7.99 -17.46 21.90
N GLU A 115 7.68 -17.31 23.20
CA GLU A 115 8.16 -16.18 23.98
C GLU A 115 9.67 -16.22 24.22
N TYR A 116 10.25 -17.40 24.43
CA TYR A 116 11.70 -17.56 24.49
C TYR A 116 12.38 -17.17 23.17
N MET A 117 11.83 -17.56 22.03
CA MET A 117 12.29 -17.11 20.72
C MET A 117 12.23 -15.57 20.59
N ASN A 118 11.13 -14.95 21.00
CA ASN A 118 10.98 -13.49 20.97
C ASN A 118 12.02 -12.80 21.87
N ALA A 119 12.27 -13.36 23.06
CA ALA A 119 13.29 -12.86 23.99
C ALA A 119 14.70 -12.99 23.39
N ALA A 120 15.01 -14.13 22.76
CA ALA A 120 16.30 -14.37 22.11
C ALA A 120 16.61 -13.35 21.00
N LEU A 121 15.60 -13.00 20.19
CA LEU A 121 15.76 -12.14 19.00
C LEU A 121 15.67 -10.63 19.28
N GLY A 122 15.05 -10.22 20.39
CA GLY A 122 14.67 -8.81 20.57
C GLY A 122 14.92 -8.22 21.94
N ASN A 123 14.63 -8.95 23.03
CA ASN A 123 14.66 -8.37 24.37
C ASN A 123 15.79 -8.96 25.21
N LYS A 124 16.98 -8.32 25.14
CA LYS A 124 18.17 -8.74 25.88
C LYS A 124 17.96 -8.78 27.41
N LYS A 125 17.13 -7.88 27.96
CA LYS A 125 16.84 -7.85 29.40
C LYS A 125 16.10 -9.12 29.81
N ILE A 126 15.08 -9.51 29.04
CA ILE A 126 14.30 -10.72 29.30
C ILE A 126 15.09 -11.98 28.99
N LYS A 127 15.91 -11.97 27.92
CA LYS A 127 16.84 -13.07 27.62
C LYS A 127 17.65 -13.43 28.87
N LYS A 128 18.24 -12.44 29.56
CA LYS A 128 19.02 -12.65 30.79
C LYS A 128 18.24 -13.23 31.98
N LEU A 129 16.91 -13.04 32.04
CA LEU A 129 16.07 -13.56 33.12
C LEU A 129 15.66 -15.02 32.88
N ILE A 130 15.79 -15.51 31.64
CA ILE A 130 15.53 -16.90 31.30
C ILE A 130 16.78 -17.69 31.68
N ALA A 131 16.64 -18.68 32.56
CA ALA A 131 17.68 -19.70 32.75
C ALA A 131 17.74 -20.59 31.49
N PHE A 132 18.88 -20.60 30.83
CA PHE A 132 19.17 -21.41 29.63
C PHE A 132 20.67 -21.71 29.59
N ASP A 133 21.03 -22.85 29.02
CA ASP A 133 22.42 -23.27 28.87
C ASP A 133 22.86 -23.01 27.42
N GLY A 134 23.97 -22.28 27.23
CA GLY A 134 24.49 -22.00 25.89
C GLY A 134 23.70 -20.95 25.11
N ASN A 135 23.14 -21.29 23.94
CA ASN A 135 22.38 -20.36 23.10
C ASN A 135 20.88 -20.64 23.21
N LEU A 136 20.13 -19.68 23.80
CA LEU A 136 18.68 -19.76 23.96
C LEU A 136 17.91 -20.07 22.66
N LEU A 137 18.32 -19.52 21.51
CA LEU A 137 17.61 -19.75 20.26
C LEU A 137 17.80 -21.19 19.76
N THR A 138 19.00 -21.76 19.96
CA THR A 138 19.30 -23.17 19.66
C THR A 138 18.54 -24.10 20.61
N GLU A 139 18.54 -23.81 21.91
CA GLU A 139 17.78 -24.60 22.89
C GLU A 139 16.26 -24.57 22.58
N VAL A 140 15.74 -23.42 22.14
CA VAL A 140 14.35 -23.31 21.69
C VAL A 140 14.09 -24.18 20.46
N LYS A 141 15.04 -24.27 19.51
CA LYS A 141 14.93 -25.15 18.33
C LYS A 141 14.80 -26.61 18.76
N GLU A 142 15.71 -27.10 19.60
CA GLU A 142 15.73 -28.48 20.11
C GLU A 142 14.45 -28.82 20.87
N LYS A 143 14.00 -27.90 21.74
CA LYS A 143 12.75 -28.06 22.48
C LYS A 143 11.53 -28.12 21.56
N TYR A 144 11.51 -27.40 20.44
CA TYR A 144 10.44 -27.52 19.44
C TYR A 144 10.52 -28.83 18.65
N GLU A 145 11.73 -29.31 18.35
CA GLU A 145 11.96 -30.58 17.65
C GLU A 145 11.45 -31.78 18.48
N GLY A 146 11.71 -31.79 19.79
CA GLY A 146 11.16 -32.78 20.71
C GLY A 146 9.62 -32.80 20.75
N LEU A 147 8.96 -31.66 20.52
CA LEU A 147 7.50 -31.60 20.43
C LEU A 147 6.94 -32.12 19.10
N THR A 148 7.72 -32.08 18.01
CA THR A 148 7.27 -32.53 16.69
C THR A 148 7.34 -34.05 16.52
N ASN A 149 8.20 -34.73 17.29
CA ASN A 149 8.37 -36.18 17.22
C ASN A 149 7.26 -36.95 17.97
N ILE A 150 6.49 -36.30 18.84
CA ILE A 150 5.54 -36.96 19.76
C ILE A 150 4.10 -37.01 19.21
N ASN A 151 3.68 -36.16 18.26
CA ASN A 151 2.34 -36.27 17.64
C ASN A 151 2.15 -35.41 16.36
N THR A 152 1.45 -36.01 15.38
CA THR A 152 0.92 -35.49 14.09
C THR A 152 1.20 -34.01 13.72
N ARG A 153 1.93 -33.82 12.60
CA ARG A 153 2.24 -32.53 11.97
C ARG A 153 0.99 -31.74 11.58
N GLY A 154 0.49 -30.88 12.47
CA GLY A 154 -0.41 -29.79 12.08
C GLY A 154 0.34 -28.73 11.27
N LYS A 155 -0.20 -28.26 10.12
CA LYS A 155 0.40 -27.24 9.22
C LYS A 155 0.95 -25.97 9.89
N LYS A 156 0.49 -25.61 11.10
CA LYS A 156 0.98 -24.45 11.87
C LYS A 156 2.28 -24.76 12.64
N ASN A 157 2.48 -26.00 13.08
CA ASN A 157 3.67 -26.44 13.81
C ASN A 157 4.89 -26.34 12.89
N ASP A 158 4.75 -26.80 11.64
CA ASP A 158 5.81 -26.76 10.63
C ASP A 158 6.28 -25.34 10.34
N LYS A 159 5.37 -24.36 10.31
CA LYS A 159 5.71 -22.96 10.01
C LYS A 159 6.53 -22.29 11.12
N GLN A 160 6.14 -22.49 12.37
CA GLN A 160 6.84 -21.89 13.51
C GLN A 160 8.23 -22.54 13.68
N TYR A 161 8.30 -23.86 13.57
CA TYR A 161 9.58 -24.59 13.61
C TYR A 161 10.50 -24.18 12.45
N SER A 162 9.99 -24.17 11.21
CA SER A 162 10.77 -23.69 10.04
C SER A 162 11.28 -22.27 10.23
N LYS A 163 10.49 -21.39 10.85
CA LYS A 163 10.92 -20.03 11.17
C LYS A 163 12.07 -20.04 12.18
N ILE A 164 12.01 -20.86 13.22
CA ILE A 164 13.09 -20.98 14.22
C ILE A 164 14.36 -21.51 13.56
N CYS A 165 14.28 -22.59 12.78
CA CYS A 165 15.44 -23.12 12.03
C CYS A 165 16.09 -22.04 11.16
N LYS A 166 15.29 -21.28 10.40
CA LYS A 166 15.83 -20.19 9.57
C LYS A 166 16.48 -19.07 10.38
N MET A 167 15.97 -18.75 11.58
CA MET A 167 16.58 -17.74 12.44
C MET A 167 17.91 -18.22 13.04
N VAL A 168 18.00 -19.51 13.39
CA VAL A 168 19.25 -20.15 13.83
C VAL A 168 20.27 -20.18 12.69
N GLU A 169 19.88 -20.66 11.50
CA GLU A 169 20.75 -20.66 10.29
C GLU A 169 21.27 -19.27 9.93
N CYS A 170 20.48 -18.23 10.17
CA CYS A 170 20.87 -16.85 9.91
C CYS A 170 21.64 -16.20 11.07
N ASN A 171 22.00 -16.91 12.15
CA ASN A 171 22.63 -16.35 13.36
C ASN A 171 21.91 -15.11 13.90
N ALA A 172 20.56 -15.12 13.87
CA ALA A 172 19.76 -13.91 14.07
C ALA A 172 19.81 -13.35 15.49
N ASP A 173 20.22 -14.15 16.48
CA ASP A 173 20.33 -13.75 17.89
C ASP A 173 21.76 -13.33 18.30
N SER A 174 22.76 -13.73 17.52
CA SER A 174 24.18 -13.58 17.83
C SER A 174 24.83 -12.43 17.05
N GLU A 175 24.45 -12.25 15.78
CA GLU A 175 24.97 -11.18 14.94
C GLU A 175 24.12 -9.90 15.00
N ASN A 176 24.77 -8.75 14.85
CA ASN A 176 24.06 -7.48 14.74
C ASN A 176 23.19 -7.44 13.46
N PRO A 177 21.87 -7.14 13.55
CA PRO A 177 20.96 -7.11 12.40
C PRO A 177 21.40 -6.18 11.25
N HIS A 178 22.17 -5.13 11.54
CA HIS A 178 22.69 -4.21 10.53
C HIS A 178 23.89 -4.75 9.75
N ARG A 179 24.62 -5.74 10.30
CA ARG A 179 25.79 -6.36 9.64
C ARG A 179 25.51 -7.78 9.14
N ASN A 180 24.51 -8.44 9.68
CA ASN A 180 24.12 -9.80 9.32
C ASN A 180 23.60 -9.90 7.87
N LYS A 181 24.47 -10.38 6.98
CA LYS A 181 24.16 -10.54 5.54
C LYS A 181 23.13 -11.64 5.31
N ALA A 182 23.23 -12.77 6.00
CA ALA A 182 22.32 -13.91 5.84
C ALA A 182 20.86 -13.53 6.15
N LEU A 183 20.64 -12.86 7.28
CA LEU A 183 19.31 -12.40 7.70
C LEU A 183 18.73 -11.37 6.73
N LYS A 184 19.56 -10.46 6.19
CA LYS A 184 19.13 -9.48 5.18
C LYS A 184 18.73 -10.17 3.87
N THR A 185 19.51 -11.13 3.40
CA THR A 185 19.19 -11.93 2.19
C THR A 185 17.88 -12.68 2.37
N TYR A 186 17.72 -13.40 3.49
CA TYR A 186 16.48 -14.10 3.82
C TYR A 186 15.26 -13.17 3.86
N LYS A 187 15.36 -11.99 4.48
CA LYS A 187 14.29 -10.99 4.49
C LYS A 187 13.95 -10.47 3.08
N LYS A 188 14.97 -10.22 2.25
CA LYS A 188 14.81 -9.77 0.86
C LYS A 188 14.09 -10.84 0.03
N GLU A 189 14.50 -12.09 0.15
CA GLU A 189 13.86 -13.22 -0.52
C GLU A 189 12.41 -13.42 -0.08
N ASN A 190 12.12 -13.33 1.22
CA ASN A 190 10.75 -13.41 1.71
C ASN A 190 9.88 -12.26 1.21
N CYS A 191 10.42 -11.04 1.15
CA CYS A 191 9.72 -9.91 0.56
C CYS A 191 9.41 -10.16 -0.93
N LYS A 192 10.39 -10.71 -1.68
CA LYS A 192 10.20 -11.09 -3.08
C LYS A 192 9.13 -12.17 -3.23
N LYS A 193 9.22 -13.27 -2.47
CA LYS A 193 8.21 -14.34 -2.43
C LYS A 193 6.80 -13.80 -2.12
N PHE A 194 6.69 -12.86 -1.18
CA PHE A 194 5.41 -12.23 -0.86
C PHE A 194 4.87 -11.38 -2.02
N LYS A 195 5.71 -10.59 -2.69
CA LYS A 195 5.33 -9.82 -3.88
C LYS A 195 4.91 -10.74 -5.03
N ASP A 196 5.61 -11.86 -5.18
CA ASP A 196 5.41 -12.81 -6.28
C ASP A 196 4.38 -13.92 -5.96
N ARG A 197 3.68 -13.84 -4.82
CA ARG A 197 2.77 -14.92 -4.37
C ARG A 197 1.56 -15.15 -5.27
N PHE A 198 1.25 -14.19 -6.15
CA PHE A 198 0.21 -14.29 -7.17
C PHE A 198 0.80 -14.40 -8.59
N ALA A 199 2.13 -14.50 -8.72
CA ALA A 199 2.80 -14.50 -10.03
C ALA A 199 2.41 -15.73 -10.87
N LEU A 200 2.27 -16.90 -10.25
CA LEU A 200 1.91 -18.15 -10.92
C LEU A 200 0.39 -18.32 -11.12
N LEU A 201 -0.44 -17.52 -10.44
CA LEU A 201 -1.89 -17.66 -10.55
C LEU A 201 -2.40 -17.07 -11.87
N THR A 202 -3.43 -17.68 -12.43
CA THR A 202 -4.20 -17.14 -13.55
C THR A 202 -5.13 -16.00 -13.09
N SER A 203 -5.66 -15.21 -14.02
CA SER A 203 -6.68 -14.20 -13.69
C SER A 203 -7.90 -14.78 -12.97
N SER A 204 -8.43 -15.91 -13.47
CA SER A 204 -9.59 -16.61 -12.89
C SER A 204 -9.36 -17.09 -11.45
N GLU A 205 -8.16 -17.61 -11.16
CA GLU A 205 -7.82 -18.04 -9.79
C GLU A 205 -7.70 -16.87 -8.81
N VAL A 206 -7.20 -15.72 -9.28
CA VAL A 206 -7.15 -14.50 -8.47
C VAL A 206 -8.56 -13.97 -8.22
N ASP A 207 -9.43 -14.01 -9.22
CA ASP A 207 -10.83 -13.59 -9.11
C ASP A 207 -11.61 -14.48 -8.14
N THR A 208 -11.45 -15.81 -8.22
CA THR A 208 -12.05 -16.75 -7.26
C THR A 208 -11.61 -16.43 -5.82
N LYS A 209 -10.34 -16.07 -5.62
CA LYS A 209 -9.82 -15.65 -4.31
C LYS A 209 -10.39 -14.30 -3.85
N LEU A 210 -10.67 -13.40 -4.78
CA LEU A 210 -11.32 -12.13 -4.49
C LEU A 210 -12.78 -12.35 -4.08
N ASP A 211 -13.52 -13.16 -4.84
CA ASP A 211 -14.94 -13.41 -4.59
C ASP A 211 -15.15 -14.12 -3.24
N THR A 212 -14.31 -15.11 -2.92
CA THR A 212 -14.33 -15.76 -1.59
C THR A 212 -13.99 -14.81 -0.44
N LEU A 213 -13.25 -13.73 -0.70
CA LEU A 213 -12.95 -12.69 0.28
C LEU A 213 -14.11 -11.70 0.45
N LEU A 214 -14.76 -11.34 -0.66
CA LEU A 214 -15.91 -10.42 -0.70
C LEU A 214 -17.17 -11.05 -0.09
N ALA A 215 -17.34 -12.37 -0.21
CA ALA A 215 -18.44 -13.12 0.43
C ALA A 215 -18.42 -13.06 1.98
N LYS A 216 -17.32 -12.60 2.59
CA LYS A 216 -17.19 -12.51 4.05
C LYS A 216 -17.75 -11.19 4.59
N PRO A 217 -18.33 -11.15 5.80
CA PRO A 217 -18.91 -9.94 6.40
C PRO A 217 -17.91 -8.77 6.46
N SER A 218 -18.29 -7.60 5.94
CA SER A 218 -17.41 -6.43 5.76
C SER A 218 -16.51 -6.13 6.96
N SER A 219 -15.23 -5.84 6.73
CA SER A 219 -14.25 -5.55 7.78
C SER A 219 -13.13 -4.66 7.26
N LYS A 220 -12.86 -3.56 7.98
CA LYS A 220 -11.80 -2.59 7.65
C LYS A 220 -10.41 -3.25 7.54
N ASP A 221 -10.14 -4.25 8.37
CA ASP A 221 -8.85 -4.97 8.37
C ASP A 221 -8.58 -5.70 7.06
N ARG A 222 -9.62 -6.02 6.28
CA ARG A 222 -9.51 -6.74 5.01
C ARG A 222 -9.41 -5.81 3.80
N ASN A 223 -9.70 -4.52 3.94
CA ASN A 223 -9.71 -3.56 2.82
C ASN A 223 -8.37 -3.56 2.07
N GLN A 224 -7.24 -3.60 2.80
CA GLN A 224 -5.93 -3.66 2.17
C GLN A 224 -5.73 -4.92 1.32
N HIS A 225 -6.24 -6.06 1.79
CA HIS A 225 -6.13 -7.31 1.05
C HIS A 225 -7.07 -7.36 -0.16
N ILE A 226 -8.29 -6.82 -0.02
CA ILE A 226 -9.24 -6.63 -1.11
C ILE A 226 -8.62 -5.76 -2.21
N ARG A 227 -8.06 -4.60 -1.83
CA ARG A 227 -7.34 -3.68 -2.73
C ARG A 227 -6.24 -4.38 -3.51
N GLU A 228 -5.45 -5.20 -2.83
CA GLU A 228 -4.35 -5.92 -3.46
C GLU A 228 -4.82 -6.99 -4.44
N LEU A 229 -5.87 -7.74 -4.11
CA LEU A 229 -6.46 -8.73 -5.00
C LEU A 229 -7.07 -8.09 -6.24
N TYR A 230 -7.82 -7.00 -6.09
CA TYR A 230 -8.31 -6.22 -7.24
C TYR A 230 -7.15 -5.70 -8.11
N SER A 231 -6.08 -5.15 -7.51
CA SER A 231 -4.92 -4.68 -8.27
C SER A 231 -4.22 -5.81 -9.02
N SER A 232 -4.08 -6.98 -8.38
CA SER A 232 -3.52 -8.17 -8.99
C SER A 232 -4.39 -8.68 -10.14
N SER A 233 -5.71 -8.76 -9.94
CA SER A 233 -6.69 -9.15 -10.95
C SER A 233 -6.62 -8.24 -12.18
N CYS A 234 -6.70 -6.92 -12.00
CA CYS A 234 -6.56 -5.95 -13.10
C CYS A 234 -5.25 -6.13 -13.88
N LYS A 235 -4.11 -6.33 -13.19
CA LYS A 235 -2.81 -6.53 -13.86
C LYS A 235 -2.77 -7.85 -14.65
N LYS A 236 -3.40 -8.90 -14.14
CA LYS A 236 -3.45 -10.23 -14.79
C LYS A 236 -4.30 -10.18 -16.04
N HIS A 237 -5.53 -9.67 -15.95
CA HIS A 237 -6.41 -9.46 -17.10
C HIS A 237 -5.75 -8.59 -18.19
N ARG A 238 -5.03 -7.52 -17.80
CA ARG A 238 -4.24 -6.72 -18.76
C ARG A 238 -3.13 -7.52 -19.44
N LYS A 239 -2.40 -8.37 -18.70
CA LYS A 239 -1.33 -9.21 -19.26
C LYS A 239 -1.89 -10.24 -20.25
N GLU A 240 -3.09 -10.74 -19.97
CA GLU A 240 -3.85 -11.68 -20.82
C GLU A 240 -4.60 -10.99 -21.96
N LYS A 241 -4.41 -9.67 -22.15
CA LYS A 241 -5.09 -8.82 -23.14
C LYS A 241 -6.62 -8.71 -22.98
N ASN A 242 -7.18 -9.19 -21.86
CA ASN A 242 -8.58 -8.99 -21.51
C ASN A 242 -8.80 -7.62 -20.85
N ASN A 243 -8.67 -6.55 -21.64
CA ASN A 243 -8.77 -5.17 -21.13
C ASN A 243 -10.21 -4.83 -20.66
N SER A 244 -11.23 -5.51 -21.19
CA SER A 244 -12.63 -5.26 -20.84
C SER A 244 -12.89 -5.69 -19.41
N GLU A 245 -12.45 -6.89 -19.05
CA GLU A 245 -12.61 -7.38 -17.70
C GLU A 245 -11.72 -6.62 -16.71
N ALA A 246 -10.49 -6.26 -17.10
CA ALA A 246 -9.65 -5.40 -16.29
C ALA A 246 -10.32 -4.06 -15.94
N LEU A 247 -11.05 -3.46 -16.89
CA LEU A 247 -11.79 -2.22 -16.67
C LEU A 247 -12.99 -2.45 -15.74
N ASN A 248 -13.76 -3.52 -15.97
CA ASN A 248 -14.90 -3.88 -15.11
C ASN A 248 -14.46 -4.08 -13.65
N LYS A 249 -13.36 -4.78 -13.42
CA LYS A 249 -12.78 -4.97 -12.08
C LYS A 249 -12.36 -3.64 -11.44
N ALA A 250 -11.75 -2.74 -12.22
CA ALA A 250 -11.33 -1.44 -11.70
C ALA A 250 -12.53 -0.55 -11.32
N ILE A 251 -13.58 -0.54 -12.15
CA ILE A 251 -14.84 0.18 -11.87
C ILE A 251 -15.55 -0.44 -10.66
N SER A 252 -15.61 -1.77 -10.56
CA SER A 252 -16.17 -2.48 -9.42
C SER A 252 -15.50 -2.06 -8.11
N TYR A 253 -14.16 -2.05 -8.06
CA TYR A 253 -13.43 -1.59 -6.89
C TYR A 253 -13.77 -0.13 -6.53
N TYR A 254 -13.73 0.77 -7.53
CA TYR A 254 -14.00 2.19 -7.33
C TYR A 254 -15.41 2.42 -6.74
N ASN A 255 -16.42 1.71 -7.24
CA ASN A 255 -17.80 1.88 -6.80
C ASN A 255 -18.11 1.23 -5.44
N THR A 256 -17.45 0.11 -5.10
CA THR A 256 -17.82 -0.72 -3.94
C THR A 256 -16.87 -0.62 -2.75
N VAL A 257 -15.59 -0.30 -2.97
CA VAL A 257 -14.56 -0.33 -1.93
C VAL A 257 -14.09 1.06 -1.54
N ASP A 258 -13.51 1.80 -2.49
CA ASP A 258 -12.94 3.12 -2.22
C ASP A 258 -12.89 3.99 -3.49
N LYS A 259 -13.69 5.06 -3.48
CA LYS A 259 -13.76 6.07 -4.56
C LYS A 259 -12.55 7.02 -4.58
N ASN A 260 -11.78 7.08 -3.50
CA ASN A 260 -10.64 8.01 -3.39
C ASN A 260 -9.31 7.38 -3.81
N ASP A 261 -9.27 6.10 -4.13
CA ASP A 261 -8.03 5.40 -4.46
C ASP A 261 -7.45 5.85 -5.82
N PRO A 262 -6.28 6.53 -5.83
CA PRO A 262 -5.69 7.06 -7.05
C PRO A 262 -5.24 5.96 -8.02
N LEU A 263 -4.95 4.75 -7.53
CA LEU A 263 -4.49 3.65 -8.38
C LEU A 263 -5.59 3.18 -9.32
N PHE A 264 -6.81 2.99 -8.80
CA PHE A 264 -7.92 2.48 -9.58
C PHE A 264 -8.51 3.55 -10.48
N LEU A 265 -8.53 4.80 -10.05
CA LEU A 265 -8.87 5.91 -10.94
C LEU A 265 -7.90 5.99 -12.13
N LYS A 266 -6.59 5.78 -11.91
CA LYS A 266 -5.61 5.66 -13.00
C LYS A 266 -5.90 4.47 -13.92
N TYR A 267 -6.21 3.29 -13.37
CA TYR A 267 -6.56 2.12 -14.19
C TYR A 267 -7.81 2.36 -15.05
N ILE A 268 -8.85 2.98 -14.50
CA ILE A 268 -10.06 3.34 -15.24
C ILE A 268 -9.70 4.30 -16.38
N ARG A 269 -8.94 5.37 -16.10
CA ARG A 269 -8.48 6.33 -17.14
C ARG A 269 -7.73 5.65 -18.27
N ASP A 270 -6.73 4.83 -17.94
CA ASP A 270 -5.87 4.19 -18.94
C ASP A 270 -6.66 3.18 -19.78
N LEU A 271 -7.49 2.35 -19.13
CA LEU A 271 -8.25 1.29 -19.80
C LEU A 271 -9.43 1.84 -20.60
N SER A 272 -10.19 2.80 -20.06
CA SER A 272 -11.28 3.42 -20.81
C SER A 272 -10.80 4.13 -22.07
N LYS A 273 -9.63 4.81 -22.01
CA LYS A 273 -9.01 5.42 -23.20
C LYS A 273 -8.57 4.37 -24.22
N LEU A 274 -7.97 3.27 -23.75
CA LEU A 274 -7.54 2.17 -24.61
C LEU A 274 -8.72 1.47 -25.31
N GLN A 275 -9.87 1.39 -24.64
CA GLN A 275 -11.09 0.74 -25.16
C GLN A 275 -12.07 1.71 -25.82
N HIS A 276 -11.74 3.00 -25.91
CA HIS A 276 -12.63 4.06 -26.39
C HIS A 276 -13.97 4.15 -25.64
N LYS A 277 -14.03 3.70 -24.38
CA LYS A 277 -15.21 3.76 -23.50
C LYS A 277 -15.30 5.12 -22.79
N TYR A 278 -15.46 6.19 -23.58
CA TYR A 278 -15.43 7.56 -23.06
C TYR A 278 -16.64 7.91 -22.20
N ASP A 279 -17.85 7.39 -22.50
CA ASP A 279 -19.04 7.68 -21.70
C ASP A 279 -18.91 7.15 -20.27
N THR A 280 -18.40 5.94 -20.12
CA THR A 280 -18.09 5.37 -18.80
C THR A 280 -17.06 6.22 -18.06
N LEU A 281 -16.04 6.71 -18.76
CA LEU A 281 -15.01 7.55 -18.16
C LEU A 281 -15.54 8.93 -17.74
N ILE A 282 -16.42 9.54 -18.54
CA ILE A 282 -17.10 10.80 -18.19
C ILE A 282 -17.90 10.62 -16.90
N THR A 283 -18.70 9.55 -16.79
CA THR A 283 -19.47 9.28 -15.57
C THR A 283 -18.58 9.18 -14.33
N ILE A 284 -17.46 8.46 -14.43
CA ILE A 284 -16.51 8.30 -13.32
C ILE A 284 -15.80 9.62 -12.98
N GLU A 285 -15.36 10.39 -13.97
CA GLU A 285 -14.71 11.69 -13.70
C GLU A 285 -15.68 12.74 -13.17
N THR A 286 -16.94 12.74 -13.60
CA THR A 286 -17.99 13.60 -13.03
C THR A 286 -18.19 13.28 -11.55
N GLN A 287 -18.23 12.00 -11.18
CA GLN A 287 -18.28 11.59 -9.77
C GLN A 287 -17.01 12.02 -9.01
N ASN A 288 -15.82 11.79 -9.56
CA ASN A 288 -14.56 12.18 -8.94
C ASN A 288 -14.45 13.71 -8.77
N HIS A 289 -14.91 14.50 -9.74
CA HIS A 289 -14.96 15.96 -9.63
C HIS A 289 -15.99 16.42 -8.60
N THR A 290 -17.17 15.80 -8.54
CA THR A 290 -18.18 16.10 -7.52
C THR A 290 -17.64 15.87 -6.10
N LEU A 291 -16.84 14.81 -5.92
CA LEU A 291 -16.21 14.47 -4.64
C LEU A 291 -15.06 15.42 -4.26
N LYS A 292 -14.18 15.76 -5.22
CA LYS A 292 -12.94 16.50 -4.92
C LYS A 292 -13.06 18.01 -5.10
N LYS A 293 -13.81 18.47 -6.09
CA LYS A 293 -13.97 19.89 -6.47
C LYS A 293 -12.64 20.64 -6.56
N THR A 294 -11.64 20.01 -7.18
CA THR A 294 -10.30 20.59 -7.37
C THR A 294 -10.02 20.91 -8.83
N PHE A 295 -9.11 21.84 -9.09
CA PHE A 295 -8.56 22.13 -10.43
C PHE A 295 -8.21 20.86 -11.22
N TRP A 296 -7.46 19.93 -10.63
CA TRP A 296 -7.03 18.70 -11.31
C TRP A 296 -8.17 17.75 -11.65
N SER A 297 -9.22 17.71 -10.81
CA SER A 297 -10.40 16.90 -11.11
C SER A 297 -11.25 17.50 -12.23
N ALA A 298 -11.38 18.83 -12.28
CA ALA A 298 -12.06 19.52 -13.38
C ALA A 298 -11.28 19.39 -14.69
N LEU A 299 -9.96 19.54 -14.64
CA LEU A 299 -9.08 19.38 -15.81
C LEU A 299 -9.14 17.95 -16.36
N ALA A 300 -9.18 16.94 -15.48
CA ALA A 300 -9.32 15.55 -15.90
C ALA A 300 -10.66 15.30 -16.61
N LEU A 301 -11.77 15.84 -16.10
CA LEU A 301 -13.08 15.74 -16.74
C LEU A 301 -13.09 16.45 -18.10
N LEU A 302 -12.52 17.65 -18.18
CA LEU A 302 -12.34 18.40 -19.43
C LEU A 302 -11.55 17.59 -20.47
N ASP A 303 -10.41 17.02 -20.06
CA ASP A 303 -9.54 16.22 -20.94
C ASP A 303 -10.28 15.01 -21.53
N VAL A 304 -11.22 14.41 -20.78
CA VAL A 304 -12.04 13.30 -21.27
C VAL A 304 -13.05 13.77 -22.32
N HIS A 305 -13.71 14.90 -22.11
CA HIS A 305 -14.62 15.48 -23.11
C HIS A 305 -13.88 15.83 -24.40
N ILE A 306 -12.71 16.48 -24.29
CA ILE A 306 -11.84 16.80 -25.43
C ILE A 306 -11.47 15.52 -26.19
N LYS A 307 -11.07 14.45 -25.48
CA LYS A 307 -10.70 13.18 -26.11
C LYS A 307 -11.87 12.48 -26.79
N LYS A 308 -13.08 12.55 -26.21
CA LYS A 308 -14.30 12.01 -26.84
C LYS A 308 -14.61 12.75 -28.14
N THR A 309 -14.57 14.08 -28.13
CA THR A 309 -14.76 14.93 -29.31
C THR A 309 -13.73 14.64 -30.40
N GLU A 310 -12.45 14.49 -30.04
CA GLU A 310 -11.39 14.12 -31.00
C GLU A 310 -11.65 12.79 -31.70
N TYR A 311 -12.16 11.81 -30.96
CA TYR A 311 -12.38 10.46 -31.49
C TYR A 311 -13.67 10.33 -32.28
N GLN A 312 -14.75 10.97 -31.84
CA GLN A 312 -16.08 10.84 -32.44
C GLN A 312 -16.40 11.95 -33.45
N HIS A 313 -15.57 12.99 -33.55
CA HIS A 313 -15.81 14.19 -34.37
C HIS A 313 -17.14 14.90 -34.03
N ILE A 314 -17.52 14.94 -32.74
CA ILE A 314 -18.74 15.58 -32.24
C ILE A 314 -18.39 16.87 -31.51
N ALA A 315 -19.24 17.89 -31.64
CA ALA A 315 -19.11 19.17 -30.92
C ALA A 315 -18.98 18.98 -29.39
N LEU A 316 -18.21 19.87 -28.76
CA LEU A 316 -18.03 19.86 -27.30
C LEU A 316 -19.36 20.18 -26.59
N PRO A 317 -19.71 19.45 -25.50
CA PRO A 317 -20.91 19.75 -24.73
C PRO A 317 -20.86 21.13 -24.06
N THR A 318 -22.03 21.75 -23.85
CA THR A 318 -22.17 23.06 -23.17
C THR A 318 -21.60 23.08 -21.75
N LEU A 319 -21.59 21.92 -21.06
CA LEU A 319 -20.96 21.74 -19.75
C LEU A 319 -19.48 22.17 -19.74
N VAL A 320 -18.78 22.03 -20.86
CA VAL A 320 -17.36 22.40 -21.00
C VAL A 320 -17.14 23.89 -20.73
N THR A 321 -18.09 24.76 -21.08
CA THR A 321 -18.02 26.19 -20.78
C THR A 321 -17.99 26.44 -19.28
N SER A 322 -18.84 25.75 -18.51
CA SER A 322 -18.85 25.86 -17.04
C SER A 322 -17.55 25.34 -16.41
N LEU A 323 -16.95 24.28 -16.98
CA LEU A 323 -15.66 23.75 -16.53
C LEU A 323 -14.52 24.75 -16.79
N PHE A 324 -14.54 25.45 -17.92
CA PHE A 324 -13.56 26.51 -18.18
C PHE A 324 -13.69 27.67 -17.20
N SER A 325 -14.90 28.12 -16.90
CA SER A 325 -15.12 29.16 -15.88
C SER A 325 -14.58 28.73 -14.51
N PHE A 326 -14.84 27.49 -14.09
CA PHE A 326 -14.29 26.94 -12.85
C PHE A 326 -12.76 26.85 -12.85
N LEU A 327 -12.16 26.39 -13.95
CA LEU A 327 -10.70 26.30 -14.06
C LEU A 327 -10.05 27.69 -14.03
N GLU A 328 -10.69 28.70 -14.63
CA GLU A 328 -10.22 30.09 -14.63
C GLU A 328 -10.13 30.65 -13.22
N THR A 329 -11.17 30.43 -12.39
CA THR A 329 -11.19 30.87 -10.99
C THR A 329 -10.18 30.15 -10.11
N GLU A 330 -9.87 28.89 -10.42
CA GLU A 330 -8.96 28.03 -9.65
C GLU A 330 -7.49 28.11 -10.10
N THR A 331 -7.17 29.03 -11.02
CA THR A 331 -5.82 29.22 -11.55
C THR A 331 -5.02 30.16 -10.65
N ASP A 332 -4.33 29.59 -9.65
CA ASP A 332 -3.52 30.31 -8.66
C ASP A 332 -1.99 30.21 -8.92
N THR A 333 -1.53 29.16 -9.58
CA THR A 333 -0.10 28.92 -9.86
C THR A 333 0.26 29.01 -11.35
N PRO A 334 1.53 29.32 -11.68
CA PRO A 334 2.01 29.31 -13.07
C PRO A 334 1.80 27.96 -13.77
N GLU A 335 1.92 26.84 -13.04
CA GLU A 335 1.69 25.50 -13.57
C GLU A 335 0.22 25.29 -13.97
N LYS A 336 -0.72 25.64 -13.08
CA LYS A 336 -2.16 25.57 -13.41
C LYS A 336 -2.49 26.47 -14.59
N LYS A 337 -1.91 27.67 -14.64
CA LYS A 337 -2.09 28.62 -15.76
C LYS A 337 -1.62 28.02 -17.09
N PHE A 338 -0.47 27.35 -17.09
CA PHE A 338 0.02 26.64 -18.26
C PHE A 338 -0.94 25.51 -18.70
N GLU A 339 -1.39 24.68 -17.76
CA GLU A 339 -2.33 23.60 -18.06
C GLU A 339 -3.66 24.13 -18.62
N PHE A 340 -4.20 25.20 -18.03
CA PHE A 340 -5.42 25.85 -18.47
C PHE A 340 -5.31 26.44 -19.89
N ILE A 341 -4.26 27.25 -20.14
CA ILE A 341 -4.06 27.90 -21.45
C ILE A 341 -3.84 26.87 -22.56
N THR A 342 -3.06 25.82 -22.29
CA THR A 342 -2.84 24.76 -23.28
C THR A 342 -4.14 24.03 -23.66
N ARG A 343 -5.09 23.85 -22.73
CA ARG A 343 -6.42 23.30 -23.04
C ARG A 343 -7.31 24.29 -23.80
N LYS A 344 -7.27 25.58 -23.47
CA LYS A 344 -7.97 26.63 -24.24
C LYS A 344 -7.52 26.62 -25.71
N ILE A 345 -6.21 26.68 -25.96
CA ILE A 345 -5.63 26.59 -27.32
C ILE A 345 -6.12 25.33 -28.04
N LYS A 346 -6.08 24.18 -27.36
CA LYS A 346 -6.49 22.91 -27.94
C LYS A 346 -7.97 22.90 -28.34
N VAL A 347 -8.85 23.49 -27.53
CA VAL A 347 -10.27 23.61 -27.83
C VAL A 347 -10.51 24.58 -29.01
N ASP A 348 -9.80 25.71 -29.07
CA ASP A 348 -9.88 26.63 -30.21
C ASP A 348 -9.51 25.92 -31.53
N ILE A 349 -8.43 25.13 -31.52
CA ILE A 349 -8.01 24.32 -32.68
C ILE A 349 -9.10 23.31 -33.07
N LEU A 350 -9.71 22.62 -32.10
CA LEU A 350 -10.78 21.65 -32.35
C LEU A 350 -12.02 22.30 -32.96
N ASN A 351 -12.37 23.49 -32.51
CA ASN A 351 -13.53 24.26 -32.97
C ASN A 351 -13.26 25.06 -34.27
N ASN A 352 -12.14 24.84 -34.97
CA ASN A 352 -11.72 25.58 -36.17
C ASN A 352 -11.50 27.10 -35.95
N GLN A 353 -11.29 27.55 -34.71
CA GLN A 353 -11.05 28.97 -34.38
C GLN A 353 -9.56 29.31 -34.49
N LEU A 354 -8.99 29.18 -35.69
CA LEU A 354 -7.53 29.24 -35.90
C LEU A 354 -6.91 30.60 -35.50
N ASN A 355 -7.55 31.73 -35.78
CA ASN A 355 -7.05 33.05 -35.38
C ASN A 355 -6.95 33.17 -33.84
N SER A 356 -8.03 32.79 -33.14
CA SER A 356 -8.10 32.76 -31.68
C SER A 356 -7.05 31.82 -31.06
N ALA A 357 -6.79 30.68 -31.71
CA ALA A 357 -5.75 29.75 -31.31
C ALA A 357 -4.34 30.36 -31.49
N LYS A 358 -4.08 31.00 -32.64
CA LYS A 358 -2.80 31.65 -32.96
C LYS A 358 -2.46 32.73 -31.94
N ASP A 359 -3.41 33.59 -31.59
CA ASP A 359 -3.19 34.67 -30.61
C ASP A 359 -2.82 34.11 -29.22
N LYS A 360 -3.52 33.06 -28.78
CA LYS A 360 -3.22 32.39 -27.50
C LYS A 360 -1.88 31.67 -27.53
N ILE A 361 -1.52 31.05 -28.65
CA ILE A 361 -0.20 30.42 -28.85
C ILE A 361 0.89 31.47 -28.72
N LEU A 362 0.81 32.57 -29.47
CA LEU A 362 1.80 33.65 -29.43
C LEU A 362 1.96 34.23 -28.02
N LYS A 363 0.84 34.51 -27.34
CA LYS A 363 0.84 34.98 -25.96
C LYS A 363 1.51 33.97 -25.02
N GLN A 364 1.25 32.67 -25.20
CA GLN A 364 1.83 31.64 -24.35
C GLN A 364 3.32 31.43 -24.63
N CYS A 365 3.76 31.50 -25.89
CA CYS A 365 5.17 31.47 -26.24
C CYS A 365 5.94 32.61 -25.56
N ARG A 366 5.40 33.83 -25.57
CA ARG A 366 5.99 34.98 -24.85
C ARG A 366 6.13 34.74 -23.35
N ASN A 367 5.11 34.15 -22.72
CA ASN A 367 5.17 33.77 -21.30
C ASN A 367 6.20 32.68 -21.00
N MET A 368 6.71 31.99 -22.02
CA MET A 368 7.66 30.88 -21.90
C MET A 368 9.09 31.26 -22.29
N TYR A 369 9.35 32.51 -22.66
CA TYR A 369 10.71 32.97 -22.95
C TYR A 369 11.61 32.77 -21.71
N GLY A 370 12.80 32.21 -21.93
CA GLY A 370 13.73 31.87 -20.85
C GLY A 370 13.48 30.53 -20.14
N ILE A 371 12.35 29.85 -20.39
CA ILE A 371 12.12 28.51 -19.82
C ILE A 371 13.03 27.48 -20.49
N SER A 372 13.71 26.66 -19.69
CA SER A 372 14.59 25.59 -20.17
C SER A 372 14.00 24.18 -20.08
N ASN A 373 12.78 24.05 -19.54
CA ASN A 373 12.11 22.76 -19.37
C ASN A 373 11.66 22.18 -20.73
N THR A 374 12.42 21.20 -21.22
CA THR A 374 12.18 20.51 -22.49
C THR A 374 10.77 19.94 -22.61
N HIS A 375 10.17 19.40 -21.54
CA HIS A 375 8.82 18.83 -21.62
C HIS A 375 7.74 19.88 -21.86
N THR A 376 7.87 21.05 -21.24
CA THR A 376 6.93 22.17 -21.42
C THR A 376 7.05 22.75 -22.84
N ILE A 377 8.28 22.91 -23.33
CA ILE A 377 8.56 23.39 -24.69
C ILE A 377 8.02 22.41 -25.73
N ASP A 378 8.30 21.10 -25.59
CA ASP A 378 7.84 20.07 -26.51
C ASP A 378 6.31 19.97 -26.57
N ARG A 379 5.61 20.22 -25.45
CA ARG A 379 4.14 20.30 -25.44
C ARG A 379 3.61 21.48 -26.25
N MET A 380 4.27 22.63 -26.20
CA MET A 380 3.91 23.77 -27.06
C MET A 380 4.23 23.48 -28.53
N ASN A 381 5.39 22.89 -28.82
CA ASN A 381 5.75 22.46 -30.18
C ASN A 381 4.67 21.54 -30.76
N MET A 382 4.17 20.59 -29.97
CA MET A 382 3.07 19.70 -30.38
C MET A 382 1.74 20.44 -30.62
N LEU A 383 1.39 21.42 -29.78
CA LEU A 383 0.17 22.23 -30.00
C LEU A 383 0.26 23.06 -31.29
N ILE A 384 1.43 23.64 -31.57
CA ILE A 384 1.69 24.39 -32.80
C ILE A 384 1.65 23.46 -34.01
N ALA A 385 2.16 22.22 -33.89
CA ALA A 385 2.03 21.21 -34.94
C ALA A 385 0.57 20.88 -35.24
N HIS A 386 -0.26 20.69 -34.21
CA HIS A 386 -1.71 20.49 -34.37
C HIS A 386 -2.40 21.68 -35.04
N TYR A 387 -2.01 22.91 -34.69
CA TYR A 387 -2.51 24.13 -35.33
C TYR A 387 -2.22 24.13 -36.84
N TYR A 388 -0.97 23.86 -37.24
CA TYR A 388 -0.59 23.80 -38.66
C TYR A 388 -1.35 22.70 -39.42
N VAL A 389 -1.44 21.49 -38.87
CA VAL A 389 -2.21 20.38 -39.47
C VAL A 389 -3.67 20.78 -39.67
N LYS A 390 -4.27 21.42 -38.67
CA LYS A 390 -5.67 21.85 -38.73
C LYS A 390 -5.89 22.95 -39.77
N GLY A 391 -4.90 23.82 -39.99
CA GLY A 391 -4.89 24.83 -41.05
C GLY A 391 -4.53 24.30 -42.44
N GLY A 392 -4.18 23.02 -42.59
CA GLY A 392 -3.74 22.43 -43.86
C GLY A 392 -2.28 22.69 -44.23
N ASP A 393 -1.48 23.27 -43.32
CA ASP A 393 -0.07 23.63 -43.56
C ASP A 393 0.86 22.48 -43.12
N ILE A 394 1.08 21.53 -44.03
CA ILE A 394 1.96 20.38 -43.79
C ILE A 394 3.44 20.81 -43.70
N GLU A 395 3.81 21.87 -44.43
CA GLU A 395 5.18 22.36 -44.45
C GLU A 395 5.54 23.01 -43.11
N GLY A 396 4.66 23.87 -42.59
CA GLY A 396 4.79 24.47 -41.26
C GLY A 396 4.91 23.43 -40.15
N LYS A 397 4.11 22.35 -40.21
CA LYS A 397 4.24 21.20 -39.30
C LYS A 397 5.64 20.60 -39.32
N ASN A 398 6.18 20.30 -40.50
CA ASN A 398 7.48 19.65 -40.64
C ASN A 398 8.64 20.60 -40.26
N ARG A 399 8.48 21.90 -40.51
CA ARG A 399 9.45 22.95 -40.18
C ARG A 399 9.72 23.06 -38.67
N ILE A 400 8.77 22.67 -37.82
CA ILE A 400 8.96 22.65 -36.36
C ILE A 400 10.22 21.86 -35.97
N LEU A 401 10.47 20.71 -36.61
CA LEU A 401 11.64 19.90 -36.28
C LEU A 401 12.94 20.61 -36.64
N SER A 402 12.98 21.32 -37.77
CA SER A 402 14.12 22.14 -38.17
C SER A 402 14.37 23.27 -37.18
N ILE A 403 13.32 23.93 -36.70
CA ILE A 403 13.41 25.01 -35.69
C ILE A 403 13.89 24.47 -34.34
N VAL A 404 13.45 23.27 -33.95
CA VAL A 404 13.91 22.63 -32.71
C VAL A 404 15.41 22.30 -32.78
N VAL A 405 15.90 21.81 -33.92
CA VAL A 405 17.31 21.44 -34.09
C VAL A 405 18.22 22.66 -34.18
N ASN A 406 17.79 23.70 -34.90
CA ASN A 406 18.57 24.91 -35.09
C ASN A 406 17.69 26.16 -34.94
N PRO A 407 17.34 26.56 -33.69
CA PRO A 407 16.45 27.68 -33.46
C PRO A 407 17.05 29.02 -33.88
N GLN A 408 18.38 29.16 -33.87
CA GLN A 408 19.06 30.41 -34.17
C GLN A 408 18.77 30.94 -35.57
N SER A 409 18.64 30.04 -36.55
CA SER A 409 18.35 30.39 -37.94
C SER A 409 16.94 30.95 -38.18
N PHE A 410 16.06 30.95 -37.17
CA PHE A 410 14.65 31.33 -37.34
C PHE A 410 14.21 32.51 -36.46
N ILE A 411 15.11 33.14 -35.72
CA ILE A 411 14.79 34.26 -34.80
C ILE A 411 14.36 35.51 -35.56
N GLU A 412 14.97 35.77 -36.72
CA GLU A 412 14.70 36.93 -37.56
C GLU A 412 13.61 36.65 -38.61
N SER A 413 12.84 35.56 -38.44
CA SER A 413 11.76 35.24 -39.36
C SER A 413 10.67 36.32 -39.32
N SER A 414 10.15 36.69 -40.50
CA SER A 414 9.00 37.59 -40.65
C SER A 414 7.70 37.01 -40.11
N ASP A 415 7.60 35.67 -39.99
CA ASP A 415 6.46 35.03 -39.35
C ASP A 415 6.62 35.04 -37.82
N SER A 416 5.78 35.84 -37.17
CA SER A 416 5.66 35.93 -35.71
C SER A 416 5.58 34.59 -34.98
N LEU A 417 4.97 33.56 -35.59
CA LEU A 417 4.81 32.24 -34.99
C LEU A 417 6.12 31.45 -35.08
N ILE A 418 6.80 31.49 -36.23
CA ILE A 418 8.13 30.88 -36.43
C ILE A 418 9.15 31.53 -35.50
N GLN A 419 9.17 32.86 -35.44
CA GLN A 419 10.02 33.61 -34.52
C GLN A 419 9.75 33.22 -33.06
N SER A 420 8.49 33.20 -32.64
CA SER A 420 8.13 32.82 -31.26
C SER A 420 8.51 31.38 -30.93
N LEU A 421 8.35 30.47 -31.89
CA LEU A 421 8.75 29.06 -31.78
C LEU A 421 10.27 28.92 -31.65
N ALA A 422 11.04 29.68 -32.42
CA ALA A 422 12.50 29.72 -32.32
C ALA A 422 12.95 30.17 -30.93
N LEU A 423 12.38 31.27 -30.43
CA LEU A 423 12.72 31.85 -29.13
C LEU A 423 12.47 30.90 -27.96
N ILE A 424 11.34 30.17 -27.93
CA ILE A 424 11.11 29.18 -26.86
C ILE A 424 12.03 27.96 -26.95
N ASN A 425 12.54 27.62 -28.15
CA ASN A 425 13.41 26.46 -28.34
C ASN A 425 14.90 26.78 -28.11
N GLN A 426 15.31 28.06 -28.07
CA GLN A 426 16.69 28.47 -27.77
C GLN A 426 17.23 27.86 -26.47
N ASN A 427 16.41 27.87 -25.41
CA ASN A 427 16.81 27.40 -24.08
C ASN A 427 16.49 25.92 -23.83
N ARG A 428 16.00 25.20 -24.85
CA ARG A 428 15.64 23.79 -24.74
C ARG A 428 16.89 22.96 -24.42
N ASN A 429 16.80 22.07 -23.43
CA ASN A 429 17.94 21.20 -23.12
C ASN A 429 18.09 20.08 -24.17
N PHE A 430 19.22 20.08 -24.88
CA PHE A 430 19.57 19.11 -25.93
C PHE A 430 20.41 17.93 -25.46
N ALA A 431 20.79 17.86 -24.17
CA ALA A 431 21.69 16.81 -23.66
C ALA A 431 21.15 15.39 -23.82
N LYS A 432 19.83 15.22 -23.97
CA LYS A 432 19.18 13.91 -24.14
C LYS A 432 18.51 13.81 -25.50
N ILE A 433 19.15 13.09 -26.41
CA ILE A 433 18.67 12.80 -27.78
C ILE A 433 17.25 12.22 -27.79
N ILE A 434 16.88 11.46 -26.75
CA ILE A 434 15.58 10.81 -26.63
C ILE A 434 14.39 11.80 -26.65
N HIS A 435 14.59 13.06 -26.24
CA HIS A 435 13.52 14.06 -26.29
C HIS A 435 13.20 14.46 -27.73
N THR A 436 14.24 14.70 -28.54
CA THR A 436 14.07 15.02 -29.98
C THR A 436 13.46 13.85 -30.75
N GLN A 437 13.91 12.62 -30.49
CA GLN A 437 13.33 11.41 -31.11
C GLN A 437 11.84 11.24 -30.75
N ASN A 438 11.48 11.50 -29.49
CA ASN A 438 10.08 11.43 -29.07
C ASN A 438 9.22 12.50 -29.74
N LEU A 439 9.71 13.75 -29.83
CA LEU A 439 8.99 14.83 -30.50
C LEU A 439 8.78 14.51 -31.98
N GLN A 440 9.82 14.06 -32.69
CA GLN A 440 9.74 13.63 -34.08
C GLN A 440 8.68 12.55 -34.28
N ARG A 441 8.69 11.51 -33.44
CA ARG A 441 7.70 10.42 -33.48
C ARG A 441 6.27 10.90 -33.21
N LEU A 442 6.09 11.94 -32.41
CA LEU A 442 4.76 12.49 -32.13
C LEU A 442 4.28 13.36 -33.29
N ILE A 443 5.12 14.24 -33.85
CA ILE A 443 4.79 15.08 -35.01
C ILE A 443 4.50 14.21 -36.24
N SER A 444 5.23 13.11 -36.44
CA SER A 444 5.01 12.21 -37.58
C SER A 444 3.68 11.44 -37.51
N LYS A 445 3.02 11.39 -36.34
CA LYS A 445 1.72 10.73 -36.15
C LYS A 445 0.54 11.68 -36.36
N LEU A 446 0.80 12.99 -36.48
CA LEU A 446 -0.18 14.01 -36.83
C LEU A 446 -0.27 14.11 -38.35
#